data_AF-A0A0J5FME4-F1
#
_entry.id   AF-A0A0J5FME4-F1
#
_cell.length_a   1.000
_cell.length_b   1.000
_cell.length_c   1.000
_cell.angle_alpha   90.00
_cell.angle_beta   90.00
_cell.angle_gamma   90.00
#
_symmetry.space_group_name_H-M   'P 1'
#
loop_
_entity.id
_entity.type
_entity.pdbx_description
1 polymer ?
#
loop_
_entity_poly.entity_id
_entity_poly.type
_entity_poly.pdbx_seq_one_letter_code
_entity_poly.pdbx_strand_id
1 'polypeptide(L)'
;MKIPLIQSKSFKLYLNSFNQTRVADWETVQKTLQQDLSACANGDIEIVLHHLHEFNQQPIAEFAGKCIDNQDIEKAHKGIVLFFSR
;
A
#
# COMPACT_ATOMS: atom_id res chain seq x y z
N MET A 1 15.12 0.94 -15.05
CA MET A 1 14.12 2.02 -14.83
C MET A 1 13.48 1.82 -13.47
N LYS A 2 13.38 2.85 -12.62
CA LYS A 2 12.77 2.75 -11.29
C LYS A 2 11.27 3.07 -11.43
N ILE A 3 10.42 2.10 -11.11
CA ILE A 3 8.96 2.30 -11.06
C ILE A 3 8.68 3.24 -9.88
N PRO A 4 8.09 4.43 -10.09
CA PRO A 4 7.70 5.32 -9.00
C PRO A 4 6.68 4.64 -8.08
N LEU A 5 6.95 4.68 -6.78
CA LEU A 5 6.01 4.21 -5.75
C LEU A 5 4.91 5.25 -5.55
N ILE A 6 3.66 4.79 -5.52
CA ILE A 6 2.51 5.64 -5.23
C ILE A 6 2.49 5.94 -3.73
N GLN A 7 2.54 7.22 -3.37
CA GLN A 7 2.62 7.65 -1.98
C GLN A 7 1.23 7.66 -1.31
N SER A 8 1.14 7.18 -0.05
CA SER A 8 -0.14 6.91 0.61
C SER A 8 -1.03 8.15 0.81
N LYS A 9 -0.45 9.33 1.06
CA LYS A 9 -1.20 10.58 1.26
C LYS A 9 -1.82 11.06 -0.05
N SER A 10 -1.06 11.07 -1.15
CA SER A 10 -1.60 11.46 -2.46
C SER A 10 -2.64 10.46 -2.95
N PHE A 11 -2.40 9.16 -2.76
CA PHE A 11 -3.36 8.12 -3.15
C PHE A 11 -4.70 8.27 -2.40
N LYS A 12 -4.66 8.51 -1.09
CA LYS A 12 -5.86 8.78 -0.30
C LYS A 12 -6.64 10.00 -0.82
N LEU A 13 -5.94 11.09 -1.17
CA LEU A 13 -6.59 12.29 -1.69
C LEU A 13 -7.23 12.04 -3.07
N TYR A 14 -6.56 11.24 -3.91
CA TYR A 14 -7.10 10.81 -5.20
C TYR A 14 -8.38 9.97 -5.00
N LEU A 15 -8.38 8.97 -4.11
CA LEU A 15 -9.59 8.19 -3.79
C LEU A 15 -10.71 9.08 -3.25
N ASN A 16 -10.39 10.06 -2.41
CA ASN A 16 -11.38 10.99 -1.87
C ASN A 16 -12.07 11.85 -2.95
N SER A 17 -11.44 12.06 -4.11
CA SER A 17 -12.05 12.82 -5.20
C SER A 17 -13.31 12.13 -5.75
N PHE A 18 -13.40 10.80 -5.66
CA PHE A 18 -14.57 10.03 -6.08
C PHE A 18 -15.78 10.23 -5.16
N ASN A 19 -15.60 10.64 -3.90
CA ASN A 19 -16.69 10.71 -2.90
C ASN A 19 -17.81 11.69 -3.28
N GLN A 20 -17.53 12.68 -4.13
CA GLN A 20 -18.49 13.67 -4.61
C GLN A 20 -18.75 13.57 -6.12
N THR A 21 -18.24 12.53 -6.76
CA THR A 21 -18.40 12.29 -8.19
C THR A 21 -19.38 11.15 -8.40
N ARG A 22 -20.41 11.38 -9.21
CA ARG A 22 -21.27 10.27 -9.66
C ARG A 22 -20.50 9.47 -10.70
N VAL A 23 -20.21 8.22 -10.38
CA VAL A 23 -19.66 7.24 -11.31
C VAL A 23 -20.78 6.28 -11.71
N ALA A 24 -20.81 5.90 -13.00
CA ALA A 24 -21.93 5.14 -13.56
C ALA A 24 -22.09 3.76 -12.90
N ASP A 25 -20.97 3.07 -12.65
CA ASP A 25 -20.94 1.72 -12.13
C ASP A 25 -19.56 1.39 -11.53
N TRP A 26 -19.45 0.19 -10.96
CA TRP A 26 -18.25 -0.33 -10.31
C TRP A 26 -17.10 -0.59 -11.30
N GLU A 27 -17.42 -1.04 -12.52
CA GLU A 27 -16.44 -1.30 -13.57
C GLU A 27 -15.73 -0.01 -14.01
N THR A 28 -16.50 1.08 -14.13
CA THR A 28 -15.97 2.40 -14.44
C THR A 28 -15.00 2.88 -13.37
N VAL A 29 -15.31 2.67 -12.08
CA VAL A 29 -14.37 2.97 -10.97
C VAL A 29 -13.10 2.15 -11.12
N GLN A 30 -13.20 0.82 -11.28
CA GLN A 30 -12.05 -0.07 -11.40
C GLN A 30 -11.14 0.32 -12.58
N LYS A 31 -11.73 0.58 -13.75
CA LYS A 31 -11.00 0.97 -14.96
C LYS A 31 -10.30 2.32 -14.79
N THR A 32 -10.95 3.28 -14.16
CA THR A 32 -10.37 4.61 -13.90
C THR A 32 -9.16 4.49 -12.99
N LEU A 33 -9.29 3.77 -11.87
CA LEU A 33 -8.19 3.49 -10.95
C LEU A 33 -7.02 2.79 -11.66
N GLN A 34 -7.32 1.77 -12.47
CA GLN A 34 -6.29 1.01 -13.18
C GLN A 34 -5.53 1.90 -14.16
N GLN A 35 -6.22 2.72 -14.96
CA GLN A 35 -5.60 3.62 -15.93
C GLN A 35 -4.72 4.66 -15.23
N ASP A 36 -5.25 5.36 -14.24
CA ASP A 36 -4.55 6.47 -13.56
C ASP A 36 -3.34 5.97 -12.78
N LEU A 37 -3.48 4.86 -12.05
CA LEU A 37 -2.39 4.31 -11.24
C LEU A 37 -1.32 3.66 -12.11
N SER A 38 -1.70 3.00 -13.21
CA SER A 38 -0.70 2.44 -14.17
C SER A 38 0.10 3.54 -14.85
N ALA A 39 -0.55 4.64 -15.24
CA ALA A 39 0.13 5.82 -15.78
C ALA A 39 1.06 6.46 -14.73
N CYS A 40 0.61 6.57 -13.48
CA CYS A 40 1.41 7.12 -12.38
C CYS A 40 2.64 6.26 -12.06
N ALA A 41 2.49 4.93 -12.06
CA ALA A 41 3.56 3.98 -11.78
C ALA A 41 4.45 3.69 -12.99
N ASN A 42 4.06 4.11 -14.20
CA ASN A 42 4.72 3.75 -15.46
C ASN A 42 4.91 2.21 -15.57
N GLY A 43 3.84 1.48 -15.28
CA GLY A 43 3.77 0.02 -15.31
C GLY A 43 2.35 -0.49 -15.09
N ASP A 44 2.11 -1.76 -15.41
CA ASP A 44 0.79 -2.36 -15.30
C ASP A 44 0.42 -2.59 -13.83
N ILE A 45 -0.69 -2.01 -13.39
CA ILE A 45 -1.28 -2.24 -12.07
C ILE A 45 -2.57 -3.03 -12.20
N GLU A 46 -2.70 -4.08 -11.39
CA GLU A 46 -3.96 -4.80 -11.21
C GLU A 46 -4.79 -4.14 -10.10
N ILE A 47 -6.08 -3.94 -10.38
CA ILE A 47 -7.04 -3.40 -9.40
C ILE A 47 -8.12 -4.44 -9.17
N VAL A 48 -8.26 -4.86 -7.91
CA VAL A 48 -9.36 -5.68 -7.45
C VAL A 48 -10.19 -4.86 -6.48
N LEU A 49 -11.46 -4.69 -6.79
CA LEU A 49 -12.42 -4.00 -5.93
C LEU A 49 -13.32 -5.03 -5.26
N HIS A 50 -13.23 -5.13 -3.94
CA HIS A 50 -14.06 -6.04 -3.15
C HIS A 50 -15.27 -5.31 -2.55
N HIS A 51 -16.41 -5.97 -2.58
CA HIS A 51 -17.56 -5.59 -1.78
C HIS A 51 -17.32 -5.91 -0.29
N LEU A 52 -17.88 -5.07 0.58
CA LEU A 52 -17.71 -5.23 2.03
C LEU A 52 -18.17 -6.60 2.57
N HIS A 53 -19.18 -7.22 1.95
CA HIS A 53 -19.70 -8.50 2.40
C HIS A 53 -18.70 -9.66 2.20
N GLU A 54 -17.73 -9.52 1.31
CA GLU A 54 -16.66 -10.52 1.10
C GLU A 54 -15.75 -10.66 2.33
N PHE A 55 -15.75 -9.67 3.23
CA PHE A 55 -14.92 -9.65 4.45
C PHE A 55 -15.64 -10.11 5.71
N ASN A 56 -16.95 -10.40 5.65
CA ASN A 56 -17.78 -10.69 6.84
C ASN A 56 -17.28 -11.86 7.70
N GLN A 57 -16.50 -12.78 7.12
CA GLN A 57 -16.00 -13.98 7.80
C GLN A 57 -14.49 -14.16 7.63
N GLN A 58 -13.75 -13.11 7.26
CA GLN A 58 -12.29 -13.21 7.17
C GLN A 58 -11.65 -13.14 8.58
N PRO A 59 -10.93 -14.20 9.01
CA PRO A 59 -10.25 -14.19 10.29
C PRO A 59 -9.00 -13.30 10.24
N ILE A 60 -8.61 -12.76 11.41
CA ILE A 60 -7.28 -12.15 11.56
C ILE A 60 -6.27 -13.30 11.58
N ALA A 61 -5.31 -13.26 10.65
CA ALA A 61 -4.29 -14.30 10.52
C ALA A 61 -2.96 -13.85 11.12
N GLU A 62 -2.24 -14.80 11.70
CA GLU A 62 -0.82 -14.63 12.02
C GLU A 62 0.04 -14.98 10.81
N PHE A 63 1.25 -14.41 10.75
CA PHE A 63 2.24 -14.83 9.76
C PHE A 63 2.67 -16.27 10.03
N ALA A 64 2.88 -17.03 8.95
CA ALA A 64 3.52 -18.33 9.07
C ALA A 64 4.95 -18.19 9.61
N GLY A 65 5.34 -19.09 10.51
CA GLY A 65 6.67 -19.15 11.09
C GLY A 65 6.69 -18.90 12.60
N LYS A 66 7.88 -18.63 13.14
CA LYS A 66 8.10 -18.37 14.56
C LYS A 66 8.36 -16.88 14.77
N CYS A 67 7.56 -16.24 15.62
CA CYS A 67 7.83 -14.87 16.05
C CYS A 67 9.18 -14.79 16.78
N ILE A 68 10.03 -13.84 16.35
CA ILE A 68 11.38 -13.63 16.89
C ILE A 68 11.49 -12.43 17.82
N ASP A 69 10.38 -11.72 18.07
CA ASP A 69 10.37 -10.49 18.85
C ASP A 69 10.58 -10.73 20.36
N ASN A 70 10.24 -11.93 20.84
CA ASN A 70 10.32 -12.33 22.26
C ASN A 70 11.71 -12.86 22.68
N GLN A 71 12.78 -12.39 22.02
CA GLN A 71 14.14 -12.75 22.39
C GLN A 71 14.66 -11.80 23.49
N ASP A 72 15.26 -12.38 24.53
CA ASP A 72 15.93 -11.62 25.59
C ASP A 72 17.33 -11.20 25.12
N ILE A 73 17.38 -10.13 24.33
CA ILE A 73 18.61 -9.56 23.76
C ILE A 73 18.83 -8.13 24.24
N GLU A 74 20.02 -7.86 24.76
CA GLU A 74 20.45 -6.51 25.09
C GLU A 74 20.74 -5.72 23.80
N LYS A 75 19.97 -4.66 23.51
CA LYS A 75 20.12 -3.86 22.28
C LYS A 75 21.27 -2.85 22.43
N ALA A 76 22.49 -3.24 22.08
CA ALA A 76 23.60 -2.30 21.97
C ALA A 76 23.48 -1.43 20.70
N HIS A 77 23.41 -0.11 20.90
CA HIS A 77 23.59 0.98 19.92
C HIS A 77 22.80 0.94 18.60
N LYS A 78 21.77 1.79 18.47
CA LYS A 78 21.17 2.17 17.18
C LYS A 78 21.85 3.43 16.64
N GLY A 79 23.04 3.27 16.08
CA GLY A 79 23.72 4.38 15.40
C GLY A 79 24.99 3.93 14.70
N ILE A 80 25.06 4.15 13.40
CA ILE A 80 26.33 4.19 12.68
C ILE A 80 26.80 5.65 12.77
N VAL A 81 27.91 5.89 13.46
CA VAL A 81 28.62 7.17 13.36
C VAL A 81 29.60 7.06 12.20
N LEU A 82 29.27 7.65 11.06
CA LEU A 82 30.22 7.81 9.95
C LEU A 82 31.05 9.08 10.21
N PHE A 83 32.31 8.91 10.61
CA PHE A 83 33.28 9.99 10.58
C PHE A 83 33.86 10.09 9.16
N PHE A 84 33.57 11.17 8.45
CA PHE A 84 34.35 11.58 7.29
C PHE A 84 35.45 12.54 7.77
N SER A 85 36.69 12.07 7.81
CA SER A 85 37.85 12.97 7.84
C SER A 85 38.10 13.46 6.42
N ARG A 86 38.50 14.73 6.27
CA ARG A 86 38.91 15.29 4.98
C ARG A 86 40.05 14.49 4.36
#